data_AF-A0A158RZ04-F1
#
_entry.id   AF-A0A158RZ04-F1
#
_cell.length_a   1.000
_cell.length_b   1.000
_cell.length_c   1.000
_cell.angle_alpha   90.00
_cell.angle_beta   90.00
_cell.angle_gamma   90.00
#
_symmetry.space_group_name_H-M   'P 1'
#
loop_
_entity.id
_entity.type
_entity.pdbx_description
1 polymer ?
#
loop_
_entity_poly.entity_id
_entity_poly.type
_entity_poly.pdbx_seq_one_letter_code
_entity_poly.pdbx_strand_id
1 'polypeptide(L)'
;MFEGLVDVLGASNPELAAQIERLRLDNKDRIPGHMLFIPKELGDAARKLGIVTKDWTNKDYVRALEGLGNLAGRYAVLRKDNRYKKAGGLVVVGASAQLPDDLAPCIILDASVPLRQSYKHWERRTGKVEFLPAVDVCYSRLSLHWWSTGANKSTLVKEVDRANVLSVVASTINAKAEERWLVVHPKEVSGCSITDEIKVSLNQDNVEFLHWGRHLGRNDHREIKNVIIIGCLHYGQSGYEALYAASTDRLDMPGYEDGLADGEFAHHVYQAACRSNLRNIHEGVAGDATIYLIAPNKGKRRALLEEAFPACSINDWHPLPPKLTSKEQTFMEVVRRLFADGRQQVTTKEVREECGGSNSDYLSKLWQREAVKDFLQEEGLERRGNRLIRKVGRTAP
;
A
#
# COMPACT_ATOMS: atom_id res chain seq x y z
N MET A 1 -24.63 0.06 13.08
CA MET A 1 -24.10 0.15 11.70
C MET A 1 -24.56 1.42 11.00
N PHE A 2 -25.83 1.82 11.15
CA PHE A 2 -26.37 3.08 10.59
C PHE A 2 -26.85 4.06 11.68
N GLU A 3 -26.42 3.86 12.92
CA GLU A 3 -26.78 4.72 14.06
C GLU A 3 -26.24 6.14 13.78
N GLY A 4 -27.13 7.15 13.83
CA GLY A 4 -26.86 8.52 13.40
C GLY A 4 -27.26 8.84 11.95
N LEU A 5 -27.20 7.89 11.01
CA LEU A 5 -27.72 8.11 9.65
C LEU A 5 -29.25 8.11 9.66
N VAL A 6 -29.86 7.13 10.34
CA VAL A 6 -31.32 7.02 10.48
C VAL A 6 -31.90 8.26 11.15
N ASP A 7 -31.22 8.79 12.17
CA ASP A 7 -31.68 10.00 12.89
C ASP A 7 -31.65 11.25 12.00
N VAL A 8 -30.58 11.43 11.22
CA VAL A 8 -30.45 12.55 10.27
C VAL A 8 -31.49 12.43 9.15
N LEU A 9 -31.77 11.22 8.68
CA LEU A 9 -32.77 10.96 7.66
C LEU A 9 -34.20 11.10 8.20
N GLY A 10 -34.46 10.74 9.46
CA GLY A 10 -35.81 10.70 10.04
C GLY A 10 -36.58 12.01 9.91
N ALA A 11 -35.88 13.15 9.92
CA ALA A 11 -36.50 14.47 9.75
C ALA A 11 -36.82 14.84 8.28
N SER A 12 -36.05 14.34 7.32
CA SER A 12 -36.11 14.78 5.91
C SER A 12 -36.64 13.73 4.94
N ASN A 13 -36.46 12.44 5.27
CA ASN A 13 -36.78 11.28 4.45
C ASN A 13 -37.20 10.09 5.37
N PRO A 14 -38.34 10.19 6.08
CA PRO A 14 -38.73 9.22 7.11
C PRO A 14 -38.94 7.81 6.56
N GLU A 15 -39.41 7.67 5.32
CA GLU A 15 -39.59 6.37 4.67
C GLU A 15 -38.24 5.67 4.42
N LEU A 16 -37.26 6.40 3.89
CA LEU A 16 -35.91 5.87 3.69
C LEU A 16 -35.23 5.54 5.02
N ALA A 17 -35.43 6.37 6.05
CA ALA A 17 -34.94 6.11 7.39
C ALA A 17 -35.52 4.78 7.93
N ALA A 18 -36.82 4.56 7.79
CA ALA A 18 -37.48 3.32 8.21
C ALA A 18 -36.99 2.10 7.42
N GLN A 19 -36.75 2.24 6.11
CA GLN A 19 -36.18 1.16 5.29
C GLN A 19 -34.75 0.80 5.72
N ILE A 20 -33.91 1.79 6.03
CA ILE A 20 -32.55 1.56 6.54
C ILE A 20 -32.59 0.95 7.95
N GLU A 21 -33.53 1.37 8.80
CA GLU A 21 -33.67 0.80 10.14
C GLU A 21 -34.08 -0.68 10.09
N ARG A 22 -34.84 -1.11 9.07
CA ARG A 22 -35.12 -2.55 8.84
C ARG A 22 -33.89 -3.38 8.50
N LEU A 23 -32.78 -2.76 8.07
CA LEU A 23 -31.50 -3.45 7.87
C LEU A 23 -30.72 -3.62 9.18
N ARG A 24 -31.23 -3.10 10.30
CA ARG A 24 -30.59 -3.24 11.60
C ARG A 24 -30.62 -4.70 12.05
N LEU A 25 -29.44 -5.25 12.25
CA LEU A 25 -29.28 -6.61 12.74
C LEU A 25 -29.33 -6.68 14.26
N ASP A 26 -29.88 -7.78 14.75
CA ASP A 26 -29.77 -8.21 16.15
C ASP A 26 -28.31 -8.43 16.53
N ASN A 27 -27.97 -8.28 17.81
CA ASN A 27 -26.59 -8.41 18.28
C ASN A 27 -25.96 -9.77 17.96
N LYS A 28 -26.74 -10.85 17.95
CA LYS A 28 -26.27 -12.21 17.61
C LYS A 28 -25.84 -12.34 16.14
N ASP A 29 -26.44 -11.54 15.25
CA ASP A 29 -26.24 -11.60 13.80
C ASP A 29 -25.20 -10.57 13.31
N ARG A 30 -24.73 -9.68 14.20
CA ARG A 30 -23.63 -8.73 13.94
C ARG A 30 -22.27 -9.42 14.00
N ILE A 31 -22.09 -10.44 13.17
CA ILE A 31 -20.86 -11.21 13.07
C ILE A 31 -20.30 -11.18 11.64
N PRO A 32 -18.97 -11.26 11.46
CA PRO A 32 -18.37 -11.32 10.13
C PRO A 32 -18.82 -12.60 9.42
N GLY A 33 -19.13 -12.50 8.14
CA GLY A 33 -19.69 -13.61 7.37
C GLY A 33 -21.22 -13.59 7.27
N HIS A 34 -21.91 -12.81 8.11
CA HIS A 34 -23.36 -12.68 8.00
C HIS A 34 -23.75 -12.07 6.66
N MET A 35 -24.71 -12.71 5.98
CA MET A 35 -25.23 -12.29 4.68
C MET A 35 -26.44 -11.38 4.89
N LEU A 36 -26.40 -10.19 4.32
CA LEU A 36 -27.45 -9.19 4.39
C LEU A 36 -28.04 -8.97 3.00
N PHE A 37 -29.36 -9.14 2.85
CA PHE A 37 -30.04 -8.74 1.62
C PHE A 37 -30.41 -7.25 1.68
N ILE A 38 -30.03 -6.48 0.66
CA ILE A 38 -30.41 -5.07 0.55
C ILE A 38 -31.66 -4.97 -0.34
N PRO A 39 -32.82 -4.51 0.18
CA PRO A 39 -34.05 -4.39 -0.60
C PRO A 39 -33.91 -3.49 -1.82
N LYS A 40 -34.64 -3.81 -2.89
CA LYS A 40 -34.56 -3.07 -4.17
C LYS A 40 -35.14 -1.66 -4.03
N GLU A 41 -36.17 -1.52 -3.21
CA GLU A 41 -36.94 -0.30 -2.96
C GLU A 41 -36.06 0.82 -2.37
N LEU A 42 -35.01 0.43 -1.65
CA LEU A 42 -34.05 1.34 -1.05
C LEU A 42 -33.15 2.03 -2.10
N GLY A 43 -32.99 1.40 -3.26
CA GLY A 43 -32.01 1.78 -4.29
C GLY A 43 -32.14 3.21 -4.79
N ASP A 44 -33.30 3.57 -5.33
CA ASP A 44 -33.49 4.85 -6.01
C ASP A 44 -33.51 6.02 -5.01
N ALA A 45 -34.15 5.83 -3.85
CA ALA A 45 -34.19 6.83 -2.79
C ALA A 45 -32.77 7.10 -2.23
N ALA A 46 -32.01 6.05 -1.95
CA ALA A 46 -30.64 6.18 -1.44
C ALA A 46 -29.69 6.82 -2.46
N ARG A 47 -29.77 6.46 -3.75
CA ARG A 47 -28.94 7.08 -4.81
C ARG A 47 -29.27 8.55 -5.00
N LYS A 48 -30.55 8.91 -5.13
CA LYS A 48 -30.97 10.31 -5.29
C LYS A 48 -30.49 11.15 -4.11
N LEU A 49 -30.65 10.65 -2.90
CA LEU A 49 -30.23 11.37 -1.72
C LEU A 49 -28.71 11.45 -1.61
N GLY A 50 -27.96 10.39 -1.94
CA GLY A 50 -26.49 10.45 -2.00
C GLY A 50 -25.97 11.56 -2.92
N ILE A 51 -26.64 11.80 -4.05
CA ILE A 51 -26.28 12.90 -4.97
C ILE A 51 -26.58 14.28 -4.35
N VAL A 52 -27.79 14.47 -3.83
CA VAL A 52 -28.22 15.75 -3.23
C VAL A 52 -27.41 16.09 -1.98
N THR A 53 -26.98 15.07 -1.25
CA THR A 53 -26.27 15.20 0.04
C THR A 53 -24.76 15.14 -0.12
N LYS A 54 -24.23 15.22 -1.34
CA LYS A 54 -22.79 15.13 -1.62
C LYS A 54 -21.95 16.12 -0.82
N ASP A 55 -22.52 17.27 -0.47
CA ASP A 55 -21.87 18.33 0.31
C ASP A 55 -22.07 18.22 1.83
N TRP A 56 -22.77 17.19 2.31
CA TRP A 56 -22.88 16.92 3.74
C TRP A 56 -21.50 16.82 4.39
N THR A 57 -21.42 17.36 5.60
CA THR A 57 -20.20 17.42 6.40
C THR A 57 -19.73 16.01 6.77
N ASN A 58 -20.67 15.09 7.05
CA ASN A 58 -20.36 13.70 7.30
C ASN A 58 -20.34 12.88 6.00
N LYS A 59 -19.15 12.71 5.42
CA LYS A 59 -18.96 11.96 4.17
C LYS A 59 -19.21 10.46 4.30
N ASP A 60 -19.19 9.89 5.50
CA ASP A 60 -19.46 8.46 5.68
C ASP A 60 -20.95 8.15 5.51
N TYR A 61 -21.85 9.10 5.83
CA TYR A 61 -23.28 8.98 5.55
C TYR A 61 -23.58 8.97 4.05
N VAL A 62 -22.94 9.86 3.29
CA VAL A 62 -23.06 9.92 1.83
C VAL A 62 -22.59 8.59 1.21
N ARG A 63 -21.43 8.08 1.63
CA ARG A 63 -20.90 6.79 1.16
C ARG A 63 -21.78 5.61 1.54
N ALA A 64 -22.39 5.63 2.72
CA ALA A 64 -23.33 4.59 3.14
C ALA A 64 -24.57 4.58 2.25
N LEU A 65 -25.14 5.75 1.93
CA LEU A 65 -26.27 5.88 1.01
C LEU A 65 -25.92 5.44 -0.41
N GLU A 66 -24.76 5.86 -0.94
CA GLU A 66 -24.26 5.42 -2.24
C GLU A 66 -24.07 3.90 -2.28
N GLY A 67 -23.43 3.33 -1.25
CA GLY A 67 -23.20 1.89 -1.13
C GLY A 67 -24.51 1.10 -1.07
N LEU A 68 -25.45 1.52 -0.23
CA LEU A 68 -26.77 0.91 -0.13
C LEU A 68 -27.55 1.02 -1.45
N GLY A 69 -27.49 2.17 -2.12
CA GLY A 69 -28.10 2.39 -3.43
C GLY A 69 -27.54 1.49 -4.53
N ASN A 70 -26.23 1.24 -4.50
CA ASN A 70 -25.53 0.37 -5.44
C ASN A 70 -25.78 -1.12 -5.18
N LEU A 71 -26.02 -1.50 -3.92
CA LEU A 71 -26.27 -2.88 -3.50
C LEU A 71 -27.76 -3.28 -3.53
N ALA A 72 -28.66 -2.32 -3.76
CA ALA A 72 -30.10 -2.56 -3.76
C ALA A 72 -30.52 -3.72 -4.69
N GLY A 73 -31.32 -4.64 -4.14
CA GLY A 73 -31.75 -5.88 -4.78
C GLY A 73 -30.73 -7.02 -4.72
N ARG A 74 -29.64 -6.88 -3.96
CA ARG A 74 -28.54 -7.86 -3.93
C ARG A 74 -28.16 -8.25 -2.51
N TYR A 75 -27.52 -9.41 -2.39
CA TYR A 75 -26.86 -9.80 -1.17
C TYR A 75 -25.53 -9.06 -1.02
N ALA A 76 -25.22 -8.74 0.23
CA ALA A 76 -23.94 -8.24 0.69
C ALA A 76 -23.53 -9.04 1.92
N VAL A 77 -22.29 -8.85 2.37
CA VAL A 77 -21.74 -9.62 3.49
C VAL A 77 -21.06 -8.71 4.49
N LEU A 78 -21.20 -9.04 5.78
CA LEU A 78 -20.53 -8.32 6.84
C LEU A 78 -19.07 -8.73 6.98
N ARG A 79 -18.21 -7.74 7.14
CA ARG A 79 -16.76 -7.91 7.29
C ARG A 79 -16.20 -7.05 8.39
N LYS A 80 -15.14 -7.54 9.04
CA LYS A 80 -14.38 -6.72 9.99
C LYS A 80 -13.54 -5.70 9.23
N ASP A 81 -13.62 -4.45 9.68
CA ASP A 81 -12.73 -3.40 9.22
C ASP A 81 -12.25 -2.57 10.41
N ASN A 82 -10.94 -2.65 10.65
CA ASN A 82 -10.30 -2.00 11.77
C ASN A 82 -10.38 -0.47 11.72
N ARG A 83 -10.67 0.12 10.54
CA ARG A 83 -10.88 1.56 10.40
C ARG A 83 -12.10 2.04 11.18
N TYR A 84 -13.10 1.18 11.35
CA TYR A 84 -14.38 1.51 11.98
C TYR A 84 -14.55 0.90 13.37
N LYS A 85 -13.45 0.54 14.07
CA LYS A 85 -13.49 -0.09 15.41
C LYS A 85 -14.44 0.60 16.40
N LYS A 86 -14.44 1.93 16.41
CA LYS A 86 -15.31 2.73 17.31
C LYS A 86 -16.80 2.54 17.03
N ALA A 87 -17.18 2.21 15.79
CA ALA A 87 -18.55 1.97 15.34
C ALA A 87 -18.91 0.46 15.32
N GLY A 88 -18.18 -0.38 16.06
CA GLY A 88 -18.36 -1.83 16.09
C GLY A 88 -17.48 -2.60 15.09
N GLY A 89 -16.71 -1.92 14.26
CA GLY A 89 -15.70 -2.53 13.39
C GLY A 89 -16.26 -3.40 12.27
N LEU A 90 -17.52 -3.23 11.90
CA LEU A 90 -18.17 -3.98 10.82
C LEU A 90 -18.51 -3.06 9.65
N VAL A 91 -18.33 -3.58 8.43
CA VAL A 91 -18.70 -2.94 7.17
C VAL A 91 -19.50 -3.91 6.30
N VAL A 92 -20.39 -3.35 5.48
CA VAL A 92 -21.12 -4.09 4.45
C VAL A 92 -20.28 -4.11 3.18
N VAL A 93 -20.03 -5.30 2.63
CA VAL A 93 -19.23 -5.50 1.42
C VAL A 93 -20.07 -6.23 0.38
N GLY A 94 -20.05 -5.75 -0.86
CA GLY A 94 -20.72 -6.39 -1.99
C GLY A 94 -20.36 -5.69 -3.29
N ALA A 95 -21.06 -6.03 -4.36
CA ALA A 95 -20.86 -5.45 -5.68
C ALA A 95 -22.19 -5.02 -6.32
N SER A 96 -22.16 -3.88 -7.01
CA SER A 96 -23.31 -3.39 -7.81
C SER A 96 -23.60 -4.30 -8.99
N ALA A 97 -24.78 -4.13 -9.57
CA ALA A 97 -25.21 -4.84 -10.78
C ALA A 97 -24.13 -4.85 -11.87
N GLN A 98 -24.12 -5.93 -12.65
CA GLN A 98 -23.17 -6.12 -13.74
C GLN A 98 -23.38 -5.05 -14.83
N LEU A 99 -22.36 -4.88 -15.68
CA LEU A 99 -22.49 -4.06 -16.88
C LEU A 99 -23.68 -4.57 -17.72
N PRO A 100 -24.51 -3.68 -18.27
CA PRO A 100 -25.70 -4.08 -19.00
C PRO A 100 -25.30 -4.78 -20.31
N ASP A 101 -26.13 -5.73 -20.75
CA ASP A 101 -25.80 -6.56 -21.94
C ASP A 101 -25.70 -5.74 -23.23
N ASP A 102 -26.36 -4.58 -23.29
CA ASP A 102 -26.31 -3.64 -24.42
C ASP A 102 -25.01 -2.81 -24.50
N LEU A 103 -24.12 -2.93 -23.51
CA LEU A 103 -22.78 -2.35 -23.59
C LEU A 103 -21.87 -3.09 -24.58
N ALA A 104 -22.18 -4.36 -24.89
CA ALA A 104 -21.35 -5.16 -25.77
C ALA A 104 -21.65 -4.88 -27.26
N PRO A 105 -20.62 -4.76 -28.13
CA PRO A 105 -19.19 -4.89 -27.83
C PRO A 105 -18.58 -3.59 -27.29
N CYS A 106 -17.69 -3.72 -26.30
CA CYS A 106 -16.91 -2.60 -25.76
C CYS A 106 -15.41 -2.94 -25.81
N ILE A 107 -14.60 -2.03 -26.36
CA ILE A 107 -13.14 -2.16 -26.41
C ILE A 107 -12.53 -1.41 -25.23
N ILE A 108 -11.80 -2.13 -24.39
CA ILE A 108 -11.12 -1.57 -23.22
C ILE A 108 -9.62 -1.46 -23.53
N LEU A 109 -9.10 -0.23 -23.61
CA LEU A 109 -7.68 0.05 -23.87
C LEU A 109 -6.91 0.21 -22.55
N ASP A 110 -6.69 -0.90 -21.85
CA ASP A 110 -5.95 -0.94 -20.58
C ASP A 110 -4.65 -1.75 -20.75
N ALA A 111 -3.53 -1.05 -20.84
CA ALA A 111 -2.21 -1.64 -21.02
C ALA A 111 -1.74 -2.52 -19.85
N SER A 112 -2.43 -2.46 -18.70
CA SER A 112 -2.12 -3.26 -17.51
C SER A 112 -3.04 -4.46 -17.31
N VAL A 113 -3.90 -4.77 -18.29
CA VAL A 113 -4.77 -5.96 -18.27
C VAL A 113 -4.04 -7.26 -17.90
N PRO A 114 -2.82 -7.57 -18.41
CA PRO A 114 -2.11 -8.80 -18.06
C PRO A 114 -1.90 -8.98 -16.55
N LEU A 115 -1.70 -7.86 -15.84
CA LEU A 115 -1.43 -7.79 -14.41
C LEU A 115 -2.69 -7.92 -13.54
N ARG A 116 -3.86 -7.67 -14.12
CA ARG A 116 -5.12 -7.51 -13.37
C ARG A 116 -5.91 -8.81 -13.31
N GLN A 117 -5.95 -9.42 -12.12
CA GLN A 117 -6.74 -10.62 -11.85
C GLN A 117 -8.25 -10.38 -12.02
N SER A 118 -8.73 -9.16 -11.82
CA SER A 118 -10.14 -8.81 -12.00
C SER A 118 -10.66 -9.07 -13.43
N TYR A 119 -9.87 -8.86 -14.49
CA TYR A 119 -10.27 -9.23 -15.84
C TYR A 119 -10.30 -10.75 -16.02
N LYS A 120 -9.32 -11.48 -15.47
CA LYS A 120 -9.27 -12.95 -15.53
C LYS A 120 -10.46 -13.57 -14.81
N HIS A 121 -10.84 -13.01 -13.66
CA HIS A 121 -12.04 -13.40 -12.91
C HIS A 121 -13.31 -13.14 -13.71
N TRP A 122 -13.40 -11.99 -14.35
CA TRP A 122 -14.57 -11.63 -15.15
C TRP A 122 -14.69 -12.50 -16.41
N GLU A 123 -13.57 -12.79 -17.08
CA GLU A 123 -13.49 -13.72 -18.21
C GLU A 123 -13.97 -15.10 -17.81
N ARG A 124 -13.35 -15.73 -16.79
CA ARG A 124 -13.74 -17.07 -16.31
C ARG A 124 -15.20 -17.17 -15.91
N ARG A 125 -15.76 -16.09 -15.35
CA ARG A 125 -17.14 -16.05 -14.91
C ARG A 125 -18.13 -15.96 -16.07
N THR A 126 -17.84 -15.14 -17.08
CA THR A 126 -18.84 -14.75 -18.08
C THR A 126 -18.58 -15.31 -19.47
N GLY A 127 -17.34 -15.66 -19.79
CA GLY A 127 -16.89 -15.98 -21.15
C GLY A 127 -17.00 -14.80 -22.13
N LYS A 128 -17.35 -13.59 -21.66
CA LYS A 128 -17.62 -12.40 -22.48
C LYS A 128 -16.42 -11.45 -22.59
N VAL A 129 -15.27 -11.81 -22.04
CA VAL A 129 -14.04 -11.00 -22.09
C VAL A 129 -13.07 -11.69 -23.02
N GLU A 130 -12.75 -11.03 -24.13
CA GLU A 130 -11.75 -11.49 -25.08
C GLU A 130 -10.45 -10.71 -24.88
N PHE A 131 -9.36 -11.41 -24.59
CA PHE A 131 -8.03 -10.80 -24.49
C PHE A 131 -7.42 -10.70 -25.88
N LEU A 132 -7.32 -9.48 -26.39
CA LEU A 132 -6.60 -9.22 -27.64
C LEU A 132 -5.09 -9.43 -27.44
N PRO A 133 -4.36 -9.85 -28.49
CA PRO A 133 -2.91 -9.95 -28.44
C PRO A 133 -2.28 -8.64 -27.96
N ALA A 134 -1.44 -8.72 -26.93
CA ALA A 134 -0.69 -7.58 -26.44
C ALA A 134 0.49 -7.29 -27.38
N VAL A 135 0.84 -6.01 -27.52
CA VAL A 135 2.11 -5.63 -28.15
C VAL A 135 3.23 -5.91 -27.13
N ASP A 136 4.22 -6.70 -27.53
CA ASP A 136 5.40 -6.94 -26.70
C ASP A 136 6.27 -5.67 -26.67
N VAL A 137 6.14 -4.91 -25.58
CA VAL A 137 6.95 -3.71 -25.35
C VAL A 137 8.20 -4.09 -24.57
N CYS A 138 9.36 -3.73 -25.12
CA CYS A 138 10.65 -3.90 -24.46
C CYS A 138 10.95 -2.68 -23.56
N TYR A 139 11.16 -2.93 -22.27
CA TYR A 139 11.52 -1.92 -21.27
C TYR A 139 13.00 -1.99 -20.89
N SER A 140 13.89 -2.40 -21.80
CA SER A 140 15.33 -2.50 -21.53
C SER A 140 16.01 -1.19 -21.15
N ARG A 141 15.36 -0.05 -21.41
CA ARG A 141 15.81 1.30 -21.05
C ARG A 141 15.25 1.81 -19.72
N LEU A 142 14.55 0.96 -18.98
CA LEU A 142 14.02 1.25 -17.65
C LEU A 142 14.99 0.77 -16.56
N SER A 143 15.46 1.70 -15.74
CA SER A 143 16.09 1.39 -14.45
C SER A 143 15.14 1.64 -13.30
N LEU A 144 14.75 0.59 -12.58
CA LEU A 144 13.92 0.67 -11.38
C LEU A 144 14.79 0.48 -10.13
N HIS A 145 14.84 1.50 -9.27
CA HIS A 145 15.53 1.50 -7.99
C HIS A 145 14.50 1.34 -6.87
N TRP A 146 14.52 0.19 -6.19
CA TRP A 146 13.50 -0.14 -5.20
C TRP A 146 14.02 -0.01 -3.78
N TRP A 147 13.52 0.98 -3.04
CA TRP A 147 13.70 1.07 -1.61
C TRP A 147 12.55 0.36 -0.87
N SER A 148 12.84 -0.84 -0.35
CA SER A 148 11.86 -1.68 0.35
C SER A 148 11.54 -1.18 1.76
N THR A 149 10.72 -0.12 1.83
CA THR A 149 10.24 0.48 3.09
C THR A 149 8.76 0.84 3.04
N GLY A 150 8.15 1.11 4.20
CA GLY A 150 6.78 1.61 4.28
C GLY A 150 6.71 3.10 3.93
N ALA A 151 5.85 3.46 2.97
CA ALA A 151 5.57 4.86 2.62
C ALA A 151 4.10 5.11 2.28
N ASN A 152 3.19 4.31 2.88
CA ASN A 152 1.76 4.52 2.74
C ASN A 152 1.26 5.61 3.71
N LYS A 153 -0.01 6.00 3.60
CA LYS A 153 -0.59 7.03 4.49
C LYS A 153 -0.38 6.72 5.98
N SER A 154 -0.61 5.48 6.41
CA SER A 154 -0.42 5.10 7.82
C SER A 154 1.03 5.21 8.32
N THR A 155 2.02 5.07 7.43
CA THR A 155 3.42 5.33 7.75
C THR A 155 3.69 6.84 7.77
N LEU A 156 3.22 7.58 6.76
CA LEU A 156 3.47 9.02 6.62
C LEU A 156 2.74 9.88 7.67
N VAL A 157 1.75 9.34 8.40
CA VAL A 157 1.20 10.00 9.60
C VAL A 157 2.30 10.19 10.66
N LYS A 158 3.27 9.27 10.74
CA LYS A 158 4.31 9.28 11.77
C LYS A 158 5.43 10.23 11.33
N GLU A 159 5.67 11.27 12.13
CA GLU A 159 6.61 12.34 11.80
C GLU A 159 8.00 11.84 11.42
N VAL A 160 8.62 10.98 12.24
CA VAL A 160 9.96 10.45 11.99
C VAL A 160 10.04 9.64 10.70
N ASP A 161 9.07 8.74 10.46
CA ASP A 161 9.07 7.92 9.25
C ASP A 161 8.77 8.79 8.01
N ARG A 162 7.91 9.81 8.13
CA ARG A 162 7.65 10.79 7.06
C ARG A 162 8.91 11.57 6.73
N ALA A 163 9.57 12.19 7.72
CA ALA A 163 10.78 12.98 7.53
C ALA A 163 11.87 12.18 6.83
N ASN A 164 12.08 10.91 7.23
CA ASN A 164 13.04 10.02 6.58
C ASN A 164 12.72 9.73 5.11
N VAL A 165 11.44 9.48 4.79
CA VAL A 165 11.03 9.25 3.39
C VAL A 165 11.21 10.52 2.57
N LEU A 166 10.72 11.66 3.06
CA LEU A 166 10.74 12.92 2.31
C LEU A 166 12.17 13.47 2.14
N SER A 167 13.05 13.31 3.14
CA SER A 167 14.45 13.70 3.03
C SER A 167 15.18 12.91 1.94
N VAL A 168 14.99 11.59 1.90
CA VAL A 168 15.53 10.73 0.82
C VAL A 168 15.03 11.17 -0.54
N VAL A 169 13.73 11.47 -0.67
CA VAL A 169 13.13 11.97 -1.92
C VAL A 169 13.81 13.26 -2.36
N ALA A 170 13.92 14.25 -1.47
CA ALA A 170 14.58 15.52 -1.77
C ALA A 170 16.06 15.34 -2.13
N SER A 171 16.82 14.54 -1.37
CA SER A 171 18.22 14.25 -1.67
C SER A 171 18.40 13.57 -3.03
N THR A 172 17.50 12.66 -3.39
CA THR A 172 17.54 11.97 -4.69
C THR A 172 17.31 12.94 -5.85
N ILE A 173 16.36 13.85 -5.70
CA ILE A 173 16.07 14.90 -6.67
C ILE A 173 17.24 15.88 -6.78
N ASN A 174 17.77 16.34 -5.65
CA ASN A 174 18.87 17.32 -5.61
C ASN A 174 20.18 16.74 -6.18
N ALA A 175 20.38 15.43 -6.14
CA ALA A 175 21.54 14.77 -6.77
C ALA A 175 21.58 14.93 -8.30
N LYS A 176 20.44 15.28 -8.94
CA LYS A 176 20.34 15.62 -10.36
C LYS A 176 19.50 16.90 -10.54
N ALA A 177 20.02 18.01 -10.03
CA ALA A 177 19.34 19.31 -9.96
C ALA A 177 18.86 19.85 -11.32
N GLU A 178 19.54 19.50 -12.40
CA GLU A 178 19.23 19.98 -13.77
C GLU A 178 18.18 19.12 -14.50
N GLU A 179 17.84 17.95 -13.96
CA GLU A 179 16.88 17.04 -14.59
C GLU A 179 15.45 17.30 -14.11
N ARG A 180 14.47 17.03 -14.97
CA ARG A 180 13.05 17.08 -14.59
C ARG A 180 12.64 15.81 -13.82
N TRP A 181 11.79 16.00 -12.82
CA TRP A 181 11.31 14.93 -11.94
C TRP A 181 9.78 14.91 -11.86
N LEU A 182 9.23 13.69 -11.71
CA LEU A 182 7.82 13.47 -11.36
C LEU A 182 7.74 12.72 -10.03
N VAL A 183 7.03 13.27 -9.05
CA VAL A 183 6.79 12.62 -7.77
C VAL A 183 5.34 12.16 -7.69
N VAL A 184 5.14 10.84 -7.70
CA VAL A 184 3.83 10.22 -7.47
C VAL A 184 3.66 9.92 -5.99
N HIS A 185 2.65 10.50 -5.33
CA HIS A 185 2.53 10.44 -3.87
C HIS A 185 1.11 10.17 -3.35
N PRO A 186 0.91 9.75 -2.08
CA PRO A 186 -0.41 9.69 -1.48
C PRO A 186 -1.03 11.07 -1.33
N LYS A 187 -2.36 11.15 -1.40
CA LYS A 187 -3.06 12.37 -0.94
C LYS A 187 -2.63 12.70 0.49
N GLU A 188 -2.65 13.99 0.80
CA GLU A 188 -2.28 14.56 2.09
C GLU A 188 -2.80 13.76 3.29
N VAL A 189 -1.99 13.78 4.34
CA VAL A 189 -2.17 12.96 5.54
C VAL A 189 -2.15 13.87 6.74
N SER A 190 -3.20 13.85 7.57
CA SER A 190 -3.25 14.58 8.85
C SER A 190 -2.95 16.09 8.76
N GLY A 191 -3.33 16.75 7.67
CA GLY A 191 -3.05 18.19 7.46
C GLY A 191 -1.60 18.50 7.07
N CYS A 192 -0.77 17.48 6.84
CA CYS A 192 0.59 17.62 6.34
C CYS A 192 0.60 17.56 4.81
N SER A 193 1.19 18.59 4.21
CA SER A 193 1.40 18.69 2.76
C SER A 193 2.72 18.03 2.38
N ILE A 194 2.62 16.81 1.83
CA ILE A 194 3.79 16.06 1.32
C ILE A 194 4.56 16.88 0.28
N THR A 195 3.84 17.60 -0.57
CA THR A 195 4.45 18.41 -1.62
C THR A 195 5.22 19.59 -1.04
N ASP A 196 4.66 20.29 -0.05
CA ASP A 196 5.32 21.47 0.53
C ASP A 196 6.54 21.06 1.35
N GLU A 197 6.45 19.97 2.13
CA GLU A 197 7.58 19.43 2.89
C GLU A 197 8.76 19.02 1.97
N ILE A 198 8.47 18.41 0.82
CA ILE A 198 9.52 18.11 -0.17
C ILE A 198 10.11 19.41 -0.72
N LYS A 199 9.25 20.34 -1.21
CA LYS A 199 9.68 21.59 -1.85
C LYS A 199 10.60 22.44 -0.97
N VAL A 200 10.34 22.49 0.35
CA VAL A 200 11.22 23.20 1.31
C VAL A 200 12.66 22.66 1.29
N SER A 201 12.86 21.40 0.94
CA SER A 201 14.16 20.73 0.92
C SER A 201 14.79 20.64 -0.48
N LEU A 202 14.12 21.18 -1.51
CA LEU A 202 14.61 21.15 -2.89
C LEU A 202 15.50 22.36 -3.18
N ASN A 203 16.55 22.12 -3.96
CA ASN A 203 17.42 23.18 -4.49
C ASN A 203 17.08 23.50 -5.95
N GLN A 204 15.93 23.05 -6.44
CA GLN A 204 15.46 23.18 -7.82
C GLN A 204 13.93 23.16 -7.91
N ASP A 205 13.38 23.75 -8.97
CA ASP A 205 11.94 23.85 -9.21
C ASP A 205 11.41 22.89 -10.30
N ASN A 206 12.28 22.09 -10.94
CA ASN A 206 11.92 21.21 -12.06
C ASN A 206 11.23 19.90 -11.63
N VAL A 207 10.29 20.01 -10.68
CA VAL A 207 9.62 18.88 -10.04
C VAL A 207 8.10 18.99 -10.15
N GLU A 208 7.50 18.03 -10.83
CA GLU A 208 6.05 17.86 -10.92
C GLU A 208 5.54 16.90 -9.85
N PHE A 209 4.33 17.14 -9.35
CA PHE A 209 3.71 16.31 -8.29
C PHE A 209 2.37 15.76 -8.74
N LEU A 210 2.16 14.46 -8.51
CA LEU A 210 0.94 13.76 -8.88
C LEU A 210 0.46 12.85 -7.76
N HIS A 211 -0.74 13.07 -7.25
CA HIS A 211 -1.23 12.19 -6.19
C HIS A 211 -1.88 10.91 -6.73
N TRP A 212 -1.86 9.83 -5.93
CA TRP A 212 -2.65 8.62 -6.16
C TRP A 212 -4.13 8.98 -6.38
N GLY A 213 -4.71 8.49 -7.48
CA GLY A 213 -6.04 8.86 -7.98
C GLY A 213 -6.04 9.86 -9.16
N ARG A 214 -4.96 10.64 -9.35
CA ARG A 214 -4.74 11.43 -10.58
C ARG A 214 -3.68 10.84 -11.51
N HIS A 215 -2.96 9.82 -11.03
CA HIS A 215 -2.00 9.04 -11.83
C HIS A 215 -2.58 8.27 -13.03
N LEU A 216 -3.90 8.28 -13.24
CA LEU A 216 -4.56 7.60 -14.35
C LEU A 216 -5.01 8.64 -15.39
N GLY A 217 -4.79 8.36 -16.67
CA GLY A 217 -5.51 9.01 -17.77
C GLY A 217 -4.98 10.36 -18.30
N ARG A 218 -3.77 10.82 -17.97
CA ARG A 218 -3.16 12.05 -18.55
C ARG A 218 -1.72 11.87 -19.03
N ASN A 219 -1.36 12.48 -20.16
CA ASN A 219 -0.04 12.32 -20.81
C ASN A 219 0.91 13.49 -20.54
N ASP A 220 0.56 14.35 -19.58
CA ASP A 220 1.18 15.66 -19.33
C ASP A 220 2.65 15.58 -18.87
N HIS A 221 3.16 14.39 -18.59
CA HIS A 221 4.50 14.16 -18.03
C HIS A 221 5.35 13.18 -18.88
N ARG A 222 4.91 12.88 -20.10
CA ARG A 222 5.51 11.83 -20.95
C ARG A 222 6.96 12.11 -21.36
N GLU A 223 7.47 13.30 -21.14
CA GLU A 223 8.87 13.68 -21.43
C GLU A 223 9.78 13.56 -20.21
N ILE A 224 9.21 13.41 -19.01
CA ILE A 224 9.97 13.30 -17.77
C ILE A 224 10.59 11.90 -17.68
N LYS A 225 11.89 11.83 -17.40
CA LYS A 225 12.63 10.55 -17.32
C LYS A 225 12.80 10.04 -15.89
N ASN A 226 12.81 10.91 -14.89
CA ASN A 226 13.00 10.51 -13.50
C ASN A 226 11.66 10.55 -12.75
N VAL A 227 11.28 9.43 -12.15
CA VAL A 227 10.05 9.35 -11.36
C VAL A 227 10.36 8.81 -9.97
N ILE A 228 9.79 9.43 -8.95
CA ILE A 228 9.77 8.89 -7.59
C ILE A 228 8.33 8.48 -7.27
N ILE A 229 8.13 7.22 -6.88
CA ILE A 229 6.83 6.67 -6.50
C ILE A 229 6.84 6.43 -4.99
N ILE A 230 6.09 7.27 -4.25
CA ILE A 230 5.99 7.22 -2.79
C ILE A 230 4.80 6.36 -2.38
N GLY A 231 5.11 5.22 -1.76
CA GLY A 231 4.12 4.22 -1.38
C GLY A 231 3.45 3.58 -2.59
N CYS A 232 2.42 2.80 -2.34
CA CYS A 232 1.53 2.31 -3.39
C CYS A 232 0.08 2.50 -2.96
N LEU A 233 -0.79 2.70 -3.94
CA LEU A 233 -2.22 2.64 -3.71
C LEU A 233 -2.60 1.18 -3.42
N HIS A 234 -3.13 0.93 -2.23
CA HIS A 234 -3.67 -0.36 -1.84
C HIS A 234 -5.08 -0.19 -1.32
N TYR A 235 -5.90 -1.20 -1.52
CA TYR A 235 -7.20 -1.29 -0.88
C TYR A 235 -7.07 -1.94 0.50
N GLY A 236 -8.01 -1.63 1.39
CA GLY A 236 -8.21 -2.46 2.58
C GLY A 236 -8.77 -3.82 2.20
N GLN A 237 -8.75 -4.77 3.13
CA GLN A 237 -9.30 -6.13 2.91
C GLN A 237 -10.72 -6.09 2.33
N SER A 238 -11.61 -5.27 2.92
CA SER A 238 -12.98 -5.05 2.44
C SER A 238 -13.04 -4.51 1.00
N GLY A 239 -12.06 -3.72 0.57
CA GLY A 239 -11.97 -3.23 -0.80
C GLY A 239 -11.53 -4.30 -1.80
N TYR A 240 -10.58 -5.16 -1.43
CA TYR A 240 -10.22 -6.32 -2.28
C TYR A 240 -11.38 -7.30 -2.38
N GLU A 241 -12.11 -7.54 -1.30
CA GLU A 241 -13.29 -8.40 -1.32
C GLU A 241 -14.43 -7.81 -2.18
N ALA A 242 -14.63 -6.49 -2.14
CA ALA A 242 -15.57 -5.83 -3.05
C ALA A 242 -15.15 -5.96 -4.52
N LEU A 243 -13.85 -5.81 -4.82
CA LEU A 243 -13.32 -5.97 -6.18
C LEU A 243 -13.42 -7.43 -6.66
N TYR A 244 -13.17 -8.39 -5.77
CA TYR A 244 -13.38 -9.81 -6.03
C TYR A 244 -14.86 -10.08 -6.32
N ALA A 245 -15.77 -9.58 -5.48
CA ALA A 245 -17.20 -9.73 -5.71
C ALA A 245 -17.67 -9.08 -7.02
N ALA A 246 -17.10 -7.93 -7.38
CA ALA A 246 -17.44 -7.25 -8.63
C ALA A 246 -16.97 -8.05 -9.87
N SER A 247 -15.84 -8.75 -9.78
CA SER A 247 -15.30 -9.53 -10.90
C SER A 247 -15.86 -10.96 -10.97
N THR A 248 -16.20 -11.57 -9.83
CA THR A 248 -16.62 -12.97 -9.71
C THR A 248 -18.11 -13.18 -9.38
N ASP A 249 -18.84 -12.13 -9.00
CA ASP A 249 -20.21 -12.19 -8.45
C ASP A 249 -20.32 -13.08 -7.18
N ARG A 250 -19.19 -13.30 -6.49
CA ARG A 250 -19.05 -14.12 -5.30
C ARG A 250 -18.63 -13.28 -4.09
N LEU A 251 -19.24 -13.56 -2.93
CA LEU A 251 -18.97 -12.85 -1.68
C LEU A 251 -17.96 -13.58 -0.77
N ASP A 252 -17.56 -14.79 -1.15
CA ASP A 252 -16.59 -15.64 -0.47
C ASP A 252 -15.21 -15.53 -1.14
N MET A 253 -14.55 -14.37 -0.99
CA MET A 253 -13.20 -14.20 -1.51
C MET A 253 -12.25 -15.25 -0.89
N PRO A 254 -11.50 -16.02 -1.71
CA PRO A 254 -10.43 -16.85 -1.21
C PRO A 254 -9.34 -15.98 -0.54
N GLY A 255 -8.42 -16.62 0.19
CA GLY A 255 -7.34 -15.90 0.86
C GLY A 255 -6.39 -15.17 -0.10
N TYR A 256 -5.25 -14.71 0.43
CA TYR A 256 -4.22 -13.96 -0.30
C TYR A 256 -3.69 -14.66 -1.57
N GLU A 257 -3.87 -15.98 -1.69
CA GLU A 257 -3.40 -16.83 -2.78
C GLU A 257 -3.99 -16.48 -4.16
N ASP A 258 -5.13 -15.79 -4.21
CA ASP A 258 -5.76 -15.34 -5.46
C ASP A 258 -4.93 -14.30 -6.24
N GLY A 259 -3.96 -13.65 -5.58
CA GLY A 259 -3.04 -12.72 -6.22
C GLY A 259 -3.65 -11.37 -6.61
N LEU A 260 -4.94 -11.13 -6.35
CA LEU A 260 -5.63 -9.86 -6.65
C LEU A 260 -4.89 -8.65 -6.07
N ALA A 261 -4.46 -8.71 -4.81
CA ALA A 261 -3.77 -7.60 -4.15
C ALA A 261 -2.39 -7.29 -4.76
N ASP A 262 -1.66 -8.33 -5.19
CA ASP A 262 -0.35 -8.16 -5.81
C ASP A 262 -0.49 -7.67 -7.27
N GLY A 263 -1.52 -8.13 -7.99
CA GLY A 263 -1.86 -7.63 -9.33
C GLY A 263 -2.28 -6.15 -9.34
N GLU A 264 -3.10 -5.73 -8.37
CA GLU A 264 -3.47 -4.31 -8.20
C GLU A 264 -2.25 -3.44 -7.81
N PHE A 265 -1.33 -3.97 -7.00
CA PHE A 265 -0.06 -3.30 -6.75
C PHE A 265 0.73 -3.09 -8.04
N ALA A 266 0.93 -4.14 -8.84
CA ALA A 266 1.70 -4.06 -10.08
C ALA A 266 1.02 -3.11 -11.08
N HIS A 267 -0.31 -3.17 -11.21
CA HIS A 267 -1.11 -2.24 -12.01
C HIS A 267 -0.85 -0.78 -11.62
N HIS A 268 -0.93 -0.43 -10.33
CA HIS A 268 -0.75 0.95 -9.90
C HIS A 268 0.69 1.45 -10.10
N VAL A 269 1.69 0.62 -9.85
CA VAL A 269 3.10 0.95 -10.14
C VAL A 269 3.30 1.13 -11.64
N TYR A 270 2.76 0.22 -12.46
CA TYR A 270 2.82 0.29 -13.91
C TYR A 270 2.24 1.61 -14.45
N GLN A 271 1.04 1.96 -14.00
CA GLN A 271 0.35 3.19 -14.42
C GLN A 271 1.07 4.47 -13.97
N ALA A 272 1.67 4.46 -12.77
CA ALA A 272 2.46 5.57 -12.25
C ALA A 272 3.76 5.76 -13.04
N ALA A 273 4.51 4.68 -13.29
CA ALA A 273 5.74 4.73 -14.07
C ALA A 273 5.46 5.15 -15.52
N CYS A 274 4.38 4.65 -16.14
CA CYS A 274 3.97 5.01 -17.50
C CYS A 274 3.37 6.43 -17.63
N ARG A 275 3.49 7.27 -16.59
CA ARG A 275 3.34 8.73 -16.74
C ARG A 275 4.61 9.39 -17.29
N SER A 276 5.74 8.69 -17.26
CA SER A 276 7.04 9.16 -17.74
C SER A 276 7.28 8.89 -19.23
N ASN A 277 8.51 9.12 -19.66
CA ASN A 277 9.07 8.76 -20.96
C ASN A 277 8.94 7.28 -21.35
N LEU A 278 8.63 6.38 -20.41
CA LEU A 278 8.24 4.99 -20.73
C LEU A 278 7.03 4.92 -21.67
N ARG A 279 6.19 5.96 -21.70
CA ARG A 279 5.01 6.01 -22.57
C ARG A 279 5.35 6.27 -24.04
N ASN A 280 6.55 6.79 -24.32
CA ASN A 280 7.00 7.02 -25.69
C ASN A 280 7.59 5.72 -26.23
N ILE A 281 6.75 4.93 -26.88
CA ILE A 281 7.13 3.64 -27.48
C ILE A 281 7.47 3.89 -28.95
N HIS A 282 8.67 3.50 -29.35
CA HIS A 282 9.15 3.57 -30.73
C HIS A 282 9.58 2.17 -31.15
N GLU A 283 8.96 1.63 -32.21
CA GLU A 283 9.28 0.31 -32.76
C GLU A 283 9.29 -0.81 -31.70
N GLY A 284 8.33 -0.78 -30.77
CA GLY A 284 8.20 -1.78 -29.70
C GLY A 284 9.15 -1.58 -28.52
N VAL A 285 9.95 -0.52 -28.48
CA VAL A 285 10.85 -0.21 -27.35
C VAL A 285 10.34 1.03 -26.62
N ALA A 286 10.19 0.92 -25.29
CA ALA A 286 9.83 2.04 -24.44
C ALA A 286 10.97 3.05 -24.31
N GLY A 287 10.62 4.33 -24.12
CA GLY A 287 11.58 5.40 -23.85
C GLY A 287 12.36 5.15 -22.56
N ASP A 288 13.51 5.82 -22.42
CA ASP A 288 14.37 5.69 -21.24
C ASP A 288 13.75 6.38 -20.01
N ALA A 289 13.79 5.70 -18.86
CA ALA A 289 13.37 6.27 -17.59
C ALA A 289 14.08 5.62 -16.39
N THR A 290 14.23 6.41 -15.33
CA THR A 290 14.68 5.96 -14.02
C THR A 290 13.54 6.11 -13.02
N ILE A 291 13.13 5.00 -12.40
CA ILE A 291 12.01 4.94 -11.47
C ILE A 291 12.53 4.59 -10.08
N TYR A 292 12.29 5.44 -9.10
CA TYR A 292 12.58 5.19 -7.70
C TYR A 292 11.30 4.79 -6.98
N LEU A 293 11.18 3.51 -6.62
CA LEU A 293 9.99 2.97 -5.95
C LEU A 293 10.24 2.86 -4.45
N ILE A 294 9.41 3.55 -3.65
CA ILE A 294 9.44 3.49 -2.19
C ILE A 294 8.21 2.72 -1.71
N ALA A 295 8.32 1.40 -1.62
CA ALA A 295 7.23 0.53 -1.19
C ALA A 295 7.75 -0.77 -0.59
N PRO A 296 6.99 -1.47 0.27
CA PRO A 296 7.43 -2.76 0.79
C PRO A 296 7.55 -3.81 -0.33
N ASN A 297 8.71 -4.43 -0.47
CA ASN A 297 8.92 -5.62 -1.29
C ASN A 297 8.47 -6.86 -0.51
N LYS A 298 7.37 -7.48 -0.94
CA LYS A 298 6.73 -8.63 -0.28
C LYS A 298 6.12 -9.55 -1.34
N GLY A 299 5.99 -10.83 -1.00
CA GLY A 299 5.27 -11.80 -1.85
C GLY A 299 5.88 -11.89 -3.25
N LYS A 300 5.02 -11.89 -4.28
CA LYS A 300 5.42 -12.03 -5.69
C LYS A 300 5.63 -10.71 -6.42
N ARG A 301 5.66 -9.59 -5.70
CA ARG A 301 5.64 -8.24 -6.29
C ARG A 301 6.81 -7.96 -7.22
N ARG A 302 8.02 -8.43 -6.90
CA ARG A 302 9.18 -8.28 -7.79
C ARG A 302 8.98 -8.98 -9.13
N ALA A 303 8.59 -10.25 -9.10
CA ALA A 303 8.30 -11.02 -10.31
C ALA A 303 7.17 -10.37 -11.14
N LEU A 304 6.14 -9.82 -10.50
CA LEU A 304 5.07 -9.09 -11.20
C LEU A 304 5.55 -7.78 -11.82
N LEU A 305 6.52 -7.09 -11.23
CA LEU A 305 7.12 -5.91 -11.86
C LEU A 305 8.03 -6.29 -13.03
N GLU A 306 8.72 -7.43 -12.95
CA GLU A 306 9.50 -7.97 -14.07
C GLU A 306 8.58 -8.38 -15.24
N GLU A 307 7.39 -8.93 -14.94
CA GLU A 307 6.33 -9.21 -15.93
C GLU A 307 5.71 -7.91 -16.49
N ALA A 308 5.48 -6.91 -15.63
CA ALA A 308 4.93 -5.62 -16.03
C ALA A 308 5.88 -4.80 -16.91
N PHE A 309 7.19 -4.99 -16.73
CA PHE A 309 8.23 -4.29 -17.46
C PHE A 309 9.29 -5.27 -18.01
N PRO A 310 8.97 -6.02 -19.08
CA PRO A 310 9.89 -6.97 -19.65
C PRO A 310 11.25 -6.34 -19.99
N ALA A 311 12.33 -7.05 -19.65
CA ALA A 311 13.73 -6.65 -19.87
C ALA A 311 14.23 -5.43 -19.05
N CYS A 312 13.45 -4.88 -18.12
CA CYS A 312 13.95 -3.81 -17.26
C CYS A 312 15.02 -4.29 -16.26
N SER A 313 15.79 -3.35 -15.69
CA SER A 313 16.65 -3.64 -14.55
C SER A 313 15.99 -3.20 -13.24
N ILE A 314 15.87 -4.12 -12.27
CA ILE A 314 15.39 -3.83 -10.91
C ILE A 314 16.55 -3.93 -9.93
N ASN A 315 16.93 -2.80 -9.34
CA ASN A 315 18.05 -2.65 -8.42
C ASN A 315 17.55 -2.36 -7.01
N ASP A 316 18.09 -3.03 -6.00
CA ASP A 316 17.79 -2.68 -4.62
C ASP A 316 18.44 -1.32 -4.28
N TRP A 317 17.66 -0.43 -3.68
CA TRP A 317 18.06 0.93 -3.35
C TRP A 317 17.99 1.15 -1.84
N HIS A 318 19.14 1.43 -1.23
CA HIS A 318 19.29 1.60 0.22
C HIS A 318 19.81 3.01 0.54
N PRO A 319 18.97 4.05 0.44
CA PRO A 319 19.38 5.43 0.63
C PRO A 319 19.66 5.79 2.10
N LEU A 320 19.20 4.96 3.04
CA LEU A 320 19.47 5.08 4.47
C LEU A 320 20.08 3.79 4.99
N PRO A 321 20.91 3.87 6.05
CA PRO A 321 21.36 2.67 6.75
C PRO A 321 20.15 1.86 7.25
N PRO A 322 20.27 0.52 7.35
CA PRO A 322 19.17 -0.33 7.77
C PRO A 322 18.60 0.13 9.13
N LYS A 323 17.27 0.31 9.20
CA LYS A 323 16.60 0.61 10.46
C LYS A 323 16.80 -0.56 11.43
N LEU A 324 17.41 -0.29 12.57
CA LEU A 324 17.54 -1.27 13.65
C LEU A 324 16.16 -1.72 14.12
N THR A 325 15.94 -3.02 14.19
CA THR A 325 14.78 -3.62 14.84
C THR A 325 14.81 -3.32 16.34
N SER A 326 13.65 -3.31 17.00
CA SER A 326 13.59 -3.11 18.47
C SER A 326 14.48 -4.10 19.22
N LYS A 327 14.62 -5.34 18.73
CA LYS A 327 15.52 -6.34 19.31
C LYS A 327 16.99 -5.99 19.12
N GLU A 328 17.37 -5.47 17.96
CA GLU A 328 18.75 -4.99 17.72
C GLU A 328 19.05 -3.78 18.60
N GLN A 329 18.12 -2.83 18.72
CA GLN A 329 18.26 -1.67 19.61
C GLN A 329 18.44 -2.08 21.07
N THR A 330 17.53 -2.92 21.60
CA THR A 330 17.64 -3.45 22.96
C THR A 330 18.94 -4.21 23.17
N PHE A 331 19.36 -5.03 22.21
CA PHE A 331 20.64 -5.74 22.29
C PHE A 331 21.82 -4.77 22.41
N MET A 332 21.88 -3.75 21.55
CA MET A 332 22.96 -2.77 21.56
C MET A 332 23.00 -1.96 22.86
N GLU A 333 21.84 -1.52 23.36
CA GLU A 333 21.70 -0.82 24.65
C GLU A 333 22.16 -1.69 25.82
N VAL A 334 21.70 -2.95 25.88
CA VAL A 334 22.09 -3.90 26.92
C VAL A 334 23.58 -4.17 26.91
N VAL A 335 24.18 -4.38 25.72
CA VAL A 335 25.61 -4.61 25.59
C VAL A 335 26.40 -3.39 26.06
N ARG A 336 26.04 -2.17 25.62
CA ARG A 336 26.68 -0.92 26.09
C ARG A 336 26.62 -0.81 27.60
N ARG A 337 25.45 -1.03 28.19
CA ARG A 337 25.24 -0.97 29.64
C ARG A 337 26.09 -2.02 30.38
N LEU A 338 26.12 -3.26 29.91
CA LEU A 338 26.89 -4.34 30.55
C LEU A 338 28.40 -4.10 30.50
N PHE A 339 28.89 -3.37 29.50
CA PHE A 339 30.30 -3.04 29.33
C PHE A 339 30.68 -1.64 29.84
N ALA A 340 29.71 -0.85 30.32
CA ALA A 340 29.92 0.53 30.78
C ALA A 340 30.92 0.62 31.95
N ASP A 341 30.86 -0.34 32.87
CA ASP A 341 31.74 -0.40 34.05
C ASP A 341 33.15 -0.97 33.74
N GLY A 342 33.56 -0.99 32.48
CA GLY A 342 34.90 -1.46 32.07
C GLY A 342 35.09 -2.99 32.12
N ARG A 343 34.00 -3.76 32.22
CA ARG A 343 34.06 -5.24 32.17
C ARG A 343 34.78 -5.72 30.91
N GLN A 344 35.61 -6.76 31.06
CA GLN A 344 36.37 -7.34 29.94
C GLN A 344 35.61 -8.45 29.21
N GLN A 345 34.68 -9.10 29.90
CA GLN A 345 33.85 -10.15 29.33
C GLN A 345 32.46 -10.21 29.98
N VAL A 346 31.47 -10.61 29.20
CA VAL A 346 30.10 -10.89 29.63
C VAL A 346 29.62 -12.20 28.99
N THR A 347 28.76 -12.94 29.67
CA THR A 347 28.26 -14.20 29.10
C THR A 347 27.11 -13.95 28.13
N THR A 348 26.95 -14.78 27.09
CA THR A 348 25.78 -14.67 26.20
C THR A 348 24.47 -14.97 26.93
N LYS A 349 24.52 -15.74 28.03
CA LYS A 349 23.37 -15.99 28.92
C LYS A 349 22.90 -14.70 29.59
N GLU A 350 23.83 -13.94 30.14
CA GLU A 350 23.57 -12.66 30.79
C GLU A 350 23.02 -11.62 29.80
N VAL A 351 23.66 -11.48 28.64
CA VAL A 351 23.17 -10.60 27.56
C VAL A 351 21.74 -10.99 27.14
N ARG A 352 21.47 -12.29 27.02
CA ARG A 352 20.12 -12.79 26.69
C ARG A 352 19.10 -12.40 27.76
N GLU A 353 19.42 -12.65 29.04
CA GLU A 353 18.51 -12.41 30.17
C GLU A 353 18.18 -10.93 30.29
N GLU A 354 19.18 -10.05 30.16
CA GLU A 354 19.00 -8.60 30.14
C GLU A 354 18.23 -8.09 28.92
N CYS A 355 18.30 -8.80 27.79
CA CYS A 355 17.47 -8.52 26.61
C CYS A 355 16.03 -9.09 26.72
N GLY A 356 15.66 -9.72 27.84
CA GLY A 356 14.34 -10.34 28.05
C GLY A 356 14.13 -11.66 27.30
N GLY A 357 15.20 -12.33 26.87
CA GLY A 357 15.12 -13.58 26.12
C GLY A 357 14.90 -14.81 27.00
N SER A 358 13.89 -15.62 26.69
CA SER A 358 13.51 -16.81 27.48
C SER A 358 14.26 -18.10 27.12
N ASN A 359 14.91 -18.19 25.95
CA ASN A 359 15.59 -19.39 25.48
C ASN A 359 16.97 -19.11 24.84
N SER A 360 17.82 -20.14 24.74
CA SER A 360 19.19 -20.03 24.19
C SER A 360 19.22 -19.47 22.76
N ASP A 361 18.16 -19.69 22.01
CA ASP A 361 18.09 -19.34 20.58
C ASP A 361 17.68 -17.89 20.35
N TYR A 362 17.30 -17.17 21.41
CA TYR A 362 16.87 -15.77 21.33
C TYR A 362 17.87 -14.88 20.58
N LEU A 363 19.17 -15.06 20.85
CA LEU A 363 20.23 -14.28 20.22
C LEU A 363 20.70 -14.86 18.87
N SER A 364 20.32 -16.09 18.52
CA SER A 364 20.85 -16.82 17.34
C SER A 364 20.76 -16.01 16.04
N LYS A 365 19.58 -15.43 15.78
CA LYS A 365 19.32 -14.60 14.60
C LYS A 365 20.01 -13.25 14.68
N LEU A 366 20.11 -12.65 15.86
CA LEU A 366 20.76 -11.35 16.06
C LEU A 366 22.23 -11.39 15.70
N TRP A 367 22.94 -12.48 16.04
CA TRP A 367 24.36 -12.63 15.69
C TRP A 367 24.64 -12.65 14.18
N GLN A 368 23.63 -12.97 13.36
CA GLN A 368 23.79 -13.01 11.91
C GLN A 368 23.51 -11.67 11.24
N ARG A 369 22.96 -10.69 11.97
CA ARG A 369 22.61 -9.38 11.43
C ARG A 369 23.86 -8.53 11.27
N GLU A 370 24.03 -7.92 10.09
CA GLU A 370 25.17 -7.03 9.81
C GLU A 370 25.26 -5.89 10.81
N ALA A 371 24.14 -5.21 11.10
CA ALA A 371 24.12 -4.13 12.08
C ALA A 371 24.64 -4.53 13.48
N VAL A 372 24.43 -5.79 13.89
CA VAL A 372 24.97 -6.30 15.16
C VAL A 372 26.47 -6.57 15.05
N LYS A 373 26.94 -7.08 13.91
CA LYS A 373 28.38 -7.30 13.66
C LYS A 373 29.15 -5.98 13.63
N ASP A 374 28.63 -4.99 12.91
CA ASP A 374 29.21 -3.65 12.79
C ASP A 374 29.29 -2.98 14.16
N PHE A 375 28.19 -3.00 14.91
CA PHE A 375 28.14 -2.49 16.28
C PHE A 375 29.19 -3.14 17.20
N LEU A 376 29.31 -4.48 17.18
CA LEU A 376 30.32 -5.15 18.00
C LEU A 376 31.73 -4.75 17.59
N GLN A 377 31.98 -4.58 16.29
CA GLN A 377 33.27 -4.13 15.80
C GLN A 377 33.59 -2.71 16.25
N GLU A 378 32.63 -1.77 16.16
CA GLU A 378 32.75 -0.38 16.60
C GLU A 378 33.02 -0.27 18.11
N GLU A 379 32.33 -1.08 18.92
CA GLU A 379 32.52 -1.13 20.39
C GLU A 379 33.79 -1.92 20.79
N GLY A 380 34.57 -2.43 19.83
CA GLY A 380 35.77 -3.22 20.07
C GLY A 380 35.48 -4.55 20.77
N LEU A 381 34.33 -5.15 20.48
CA LEU A 381 33.86 -6.41 21.05
C LEU A 381 33.93 -7.55 20.03
N GLU A 382 34.07 -8.77 20.52
CA GLU A 382 33.88 -9.97 19.71
C GLU A 382 33.20 -11.08 20.50
N ARG A 383 32.47 -11.94 19.80
CA ARG A 383 31.88 -13.13 20.38
C ARG A 383 32.84 -14.31 20.26
N ARG A 384 33.24 -14.89 21.40
CA ARG A 384 33.95 -16.17 21.47
C ARG A 384 33.11 -17.19 22.23
N GLY A 385 32.55 -18.15 21.50
CA GLY A 385 31.66 -19.18 22.06
C GLY A 385 30.45 -18.57 22.78
N ASN A 386 30.37 -18.80 24.09
CA ASN A 386 29.29 -18.34 24.97
C ASN A 386 29.62 -17.04 25.71
N ARG A 387 30.59 -16.27 25.21
CA ARG A 387 30.99 -14.98 25.80
C ARG A 387 31.15 -13.90 24.73
N LEU A 388 30.84 -12.68 25.13
CA LEU A 388 31.26 -11.44 24.48
C LEU A 388 32.47 -10.91 25.24
N ILE A 389 33.53 -10.54 24.53
CA ILE A 389 34.80 -10.09 25.10
C ILE A 389 35.25 -8.79 24.44
N ARG A 390 35.87 -7.89 25.21
CA ARG A 390 36.60 -6.75 24.65
C ARG A 390 37.85 -7.26 23.93
N LYS A 391 38.06 -6.81 22.70
CA LYS A 391 39.31 -6.99 21.98
C LYS A 391 40.39 -6.23 22.74
N VAL A 392 41.27 -6.96 23.41
CA VAL A 392 42.49 -6.36 23.97
C VAL A 392 43.30 -5.86 22.79
N GLY A 393 43.54 -4.56 22.70
CA GLY A 393 44.42 -3.99 21.70
C GLY A 393 45.78 -4.68 21.79
N ARG A 394 46.17 -5.43 20.76
CA ARG A 394 47.60 -5.57 20.46
C ARG A 394 48.05 -4.19 20.01
N THR A 395 48.67 -3.43 20.91
CA THR A 395 49.70 -2.49 20.46
C THR A 395 50.69 -3.33 19.64
N ALA A 396 50.85 -2.99 18.37
CA ALA A 396 51.82 -3.64 17.49
C ALA A 396 53.23 -3.48 18.09
N PRO A 397 54.12 -4.49 17.95
CA PRO A 397 55.54 -4.28 18.20
C PRO A 397 56.16 -3.30 17.20
#